data_AF-A0A924XK79-F1
#
_entry.id   AF-A0A924XK79-F1
#
_cell.length_a   1.000
_cell.length_b   1.000
_cell.length_c   1.000
_cell.angle_alpha   90.00
_cell.angle_beta   90.00
_cell.angle_gamma   90.00
#
_symmetry.space_group_name_H-M   'P 1'
#
loop_
_entity.id
_entity.type
_entity.pdbx_description
1 polymer ?
#
loop_
_entity_poly.entity_id
_entity_poly.type
_entity_poly.pdbx_seq_one_letter_code
_entity_poly.pdbx_strand_id
1 'polypeptide(L)'
;SRDRSALIPIVQTKMDGERISIYNESVRTDRPLSGLLLKNLTDLTLESGSLTVIDRDAYAGEALMERLKPKEQRLISFALDLGTLVTTRNIEDREPAKLVKVVNGVFQVNYFRTNKRTYTLQNQSDRERTVYIEYPVQQGWELSDDAPKPDITTNRYYRFRVALKPFAKETMTVGTKQALLESYELSDLSRQQLELFLTRRYINDATRQKLEKLIALRTQIDAIEAKLEQLTEEEKKIGEDQTRIRENIEALSKTAEAKTLIARYIAKANEQETRIEQITKDRASLETEQTRIENELAAQIRAFEVS
;
A
#
# COMPACT_ATOMS: atom_id res chain seq x y z
N SER A 1 -52.12 31.68 -0.45
CA SER A 1 -51.58 30.96 0.71
C SER A 1 -52.29 29.63 0.82
N ARG A 2 -51.59 28.50 0.69
CA ARG A 2 -52.15 27.18 0.98
C ARG A 2 -51.30 26.57 2.08
N ASP A 3 -51.65 26.93 3.31
CA ASP A 3 -51.25 26.20 4.50
C ASP A 3 -51.85 24.78 4.39
N ARG A 4 -51.07 23.86 3.82
CA ARG A 4 -51.36 22.43 3.96
C ARG A 4 -50.75 22.00 5.27
N SER A 5 -51.55 22.01 6.33
CA SER A 5 -51.22 21.29 7.57
C SER A 5 -50.96 19.83 7.22
N ALA A 6 -49.73 19.37 7.42
CA ALA A 6 -49.43 17.95 7.42
C ALA A 6 -49.87 17.39 8.79
N LEU A 7 -50.88 16.50 8.78
CA LEU A 7 -51.19 15.68 9.95
C LEU A 7 -50.04 14.70 10.14
N ILE A 8 -49.23 14.89 11.19
CA ILE A 8 -48.24 13.89 11.61
C ILE A 8 -48.97 12.87 12.47
N PRO A 9 -49.16 11.63 12.00
CA PRO A 9 -49.82 10.61 12.80
C PRO A 9 -48.97 10.29 14.03
N ILE A 10 -49.55 10.46 15.22
CA ILE A 10 -48.93 10.04 16.48
C ILE A 10 -49.26 8.56 16.66
N VAL A 11 -48.23 7.71 16.64
CA VAL A 11 -48.37 6.27 16.78
C VAL A 11 -47.92 5.87 18.17
N GLN A 12 -48.83 5.30 18.96
CA GLN A 12 -48.50 4.64 20.23
C GLN A 12 -48.59 3.13 20.01
N THR A 13 -47.43 2.48 19.89
CA THR A 13 -47.35 1.05 19.65
C THR A 13 -46.21 0.43 20.44
N LYS A 14 -46.34 -0.88 20.72
CA LYS A 14 -45.20 -1.67 21.18
C LYS A 14 -44.28 -1.95 19.99
N MET A 15 -42.98 -1.90 20.24
CA MET A 15 -41.93 -2.23 19.27
C MET A 15 -40.99 -3.24 19.91
N ASP A 16 -40.33 -4.05 19.07
CA ASP A 16 -39.25 -4.92 19.54
C ASP A 16 -38.00 -4.08 19.76
N GLY A 17 -37.47 -4.15 20.97
CA GLY A 17 -36.27 -3.43 21.40
C GLY A 17 -35.41 -4.30 22.30
N GLU A 18 -34.13 -4.45 21.95
CA GLU A 18 -33.13 -5.06 22.84
C GLU A 18 -32.21 -3.97 23.39
N ARG A 19 -32.02 -3.92 24.71
CA ARG A 19 -31.00 -3.06 25.32
C ARG A 19 -29.62 -3.63 25.01
N ILE A 20 -28.77 -2.80 24.44
CA ILE A 20 -27.43 -3.18 24.00
C ILE A 20 -26.41 -2.12 24.41
N SER A 21 -25.14 -2.46 24.24
CA SER A 21 -24.03 -1.51 24.23
C SER A 21 -23.37 -1.51 22.85
N ILE A 22 -22.99 -0.36 22.34
CA ILE A 22 -22.41 -0.18 21.00
C ILE A 22 -20.98 0.32 21.18
N TYR A 23 -20.01 -0.51 20.83
CA TYR A 23 -18.61 -0.15 20.89
C TYR A 23 -18.11 0.22 19.48
N ASN A 24 -17.64 1.46 19.33
CA ASN A 24 -16.99 1.93 18.13
C ASN A 24 -15.72 2.69 18.54
N GLU A 25 -14.56 2.11 18.25
CA GLU A 25 -13.26 2.63 18.69
C GLU A 25 -12.97 4.04 18.17
N SER A 26 -13.52 4.42 17.01
CA SER A 26 -13.37 5.77 16.45
C SER A 26 -14.20 6.83 17.16
N VAL A 27 -15.28 6.42 17.84
CA VAL A 27 -16.12 7.30 18.68
C VAL A 27 -15.53 7.38 20.09
N ARG A 28 -15.17 6.24 20.65
CA ARG A 28 -14.60 6.15 22.01
C ARG A 28 -13.77 4.89 22.18
N THR A 29 -12.60 5.01 22.78
CA THR A 29 -11.60 3.93 22.86
C THR A 29 -11.83 2.98 24.03
N ASP A 30 -12.37 3.43 25.17
CA ASP A 30 -12.39 2.67 26.42
C ASP A 30 -13.76 2.09 26.79
N ARG A 31 -14.85 2.70 26.32
CA ARG A 31 -16.21 2.35 26.74
C ARG A 31 -17.21 2.45 25.59
N PRO A 32 -18.19 1.53 25.52
CA PRO A 32 -19.27 1.63 24.56
C PRO A 32 -20.32 2.68 24.95
N LEU A 33 -21.22 2.97 24.02
CA LEU A 33 -22.43 3.72 24.29
C LEU A 33 -23.57 2.74 24.61
N SER A 34 -24.35 3.02 25.66
CA SER A 34 -25.64 2.36 25.88
C SER A 34 -26.59 2.69 24.73
N GLY A 35 -27.30 1.68 24.25
CA GLY A 35 -28.20 1.81 23.13
C GLY A 35 -29.36 0.83 23.11
N LEU A 36 -30.16 0.93 22.07
CA LEU A 36 -31.29 0.07 21.75
C LEU A 36 -31.12 -0.48 20.34
N LEU A 37 -31.24 -1.79 20.17
CA LEU A 37 -31.53 -2.40 18.87
C LEU A 37 -33.05 -2.33 18.68
N LEU A 38 -33.51 -1.32 17.95
CA LEU A 38 -34.93 -1.08 17.69
C LEU A 38 -35.33 -1.67 16.34
N LYS A 39 -36.41 -2.44 16.31
CA LYS A 39 -37.02 -2.93 15.07
C LYS A 39 -38.38 -2.29 14.85
N ASN A 40 -38.57 -1.67 13.69
CA ASN A 40 -39.87 -1.10 13.32
C ASN A 40 -40.81 -2.23 12.88
N LEU A 41 -41.76 -2.57 13.76
CA LEU A 41 -42.80 -3.57 13.49
C LEU A 41 -44.06 -2.97 12.85
N THR A 42 -44.13 -1.65 12.68
CA THR A 42 -45.27 -0.97 12.07
C THR A 42 -45.20 -1.00 10.54
N ASP A 43 -46.33 -0.81 9.89
CA ASP A 43 -46.41 -0.57 8.45
C ASP A 43 -46.10 0.88 8.06
N LEU A 44 -45.74 1.72 9.04
CA LEU A 44 -45.43 3.13 8.85
C LEU A 44 -43.91 3.36 8.84
N THR A 45 -43.48 4.36 8.06
CA THR A 45 -42.11 4.87 8.15
C THR A 45 -42.02 5.82 9.34
N LEU A 46 -41.14 5.54 10.28
CA LEU A 46 -40.83 6.48 11.37
C LEU A 46 -39.84 7.51 10.83
N GLU A 47 -40.22 8.79 10.89
CA GLU A 47 -39.35 9.87 10.43
C GLU A 47 -38.18 10.11 11.40
N SER A 48 -37.14 10.77 10.90
CA SER A 48 -35.99 11.14 11.73
C SER A 48 -36.39 12.16 12.80
N GLY A 49 -35.85 12.04 14.00
CA GLY A 49 -36.15 12.94 15.10
C GLY A 49 -35.40 12.60 16.39
N SER A 50 -35.55 13.46 17.40
CA SER A 50 -35.03 13.20 18.74
C SER A 50 -35.88 12.12 19.44
N LEU A 51 -35.20 11.32 20.24
CA LEU A 51 -35.78 10.30 21.10
C LEU A 51 -35.38 10.59 22.54
N THR A 52 -36.36 10.61 23.43
CA THR A 52 -36.11 10.58 24.89
C THR A 52 -36.24 9.14 25.36
N VAL A 53 -35.21 8.63 26.03
CA VAL A 53 -35.17 7.27 26.55
C VAL A 53 -35.48 7.30 28.04
N ILE A 54 -36.54 6.60 28.43
CA ILE A 54 -36.93 6.39 29.82
C ILE A 54 -36.77 4.90 30.12
N ASP A 55 -36.00 4.57 31.16
CA ASP A 55 -35.75 3.21 31.62
C ASP A 55 -36.21 3.07 33.06
N ARG A 56 -37.20 2.19 33.31
CA ARG A 56 -37.81 1.95 34.64
C ARG A 56 -38.15 3.26 35.37
N ASP A 57 -38.92 4.11 34.71
CA ASP A 57 -39.40 5.41 35.20
C ASP A 57 -38.30 6.45 35.47
N ALA A 58 -37.05 6.18 35.09
CA ALA A 58 -35.94 7.11 35.15
C ALA A 58 -35.52 7.58 33.76
N TYR A 59 -35.18 8.86 33.65
CA TYR A 59 -34.54 9.39 32.44
C TYR A 59 -33.19 8.71 32.21
N ALA A 60 -33.03 8.07 31.06
CA ALA A 60 -31.83 7.31 30.71
C ALA A 60 -30.93 8.04 29.70
N GLY A 61 -31.50 8.95 28.91
CA GLY A 61 -30.75 9.76 27.95
C GLY A 61 -31.59 10.24 26.76
N GLU A 62 -30.90 10.88 25.83
CA GLU A 62 -31.46 11.36 24.57
C GLU A 62 -30.69 10.75 23.40
N ALA A 63 -31.39 10.48 22.31
CA ALA A 63 -30.84 9.94 21.08
C ALA A 63 -31.37 10.71 19.88
N LEU A 64 -30.63 10.67 18.78
CA LEU A 64 -31.14 11.06 17.47
C LEU A 64 -31.39 9.79 16.66
N MET A 65 -32.61 9.65 16.14
CA MET A 65 -32.99 8.55 15.26
C MET A 65 -33.09 9.07 13.83
N GLU A 66 -32.47 8.35 12.91
CA GLU A 66 -32.70 8.54 11.48
C GLU A 66 -33.99 7.82 11.02
N ARG A 67 -34.52 8.20 9.86
CA ARG A 67 -35.73 7.60 9.30
C ARG A 67 -35.66 6.06 9.28
N LEU A 68 -36.65 5.39 9.87
CA LEU A 68 -36.74 3.93 10.01
C LEU A 68 -37.97 3.38 9.29
N LYS A 69 -37.76 2.67 8.17
CA LYS A 69 -38.86 2.11 7.36
C LYS A 69 -39.48 0.87 8.02
N PRO A 70 -40.68 0.43 7.58
CA PRO A 70 -41.26 -0.82 8.03
C PRO A 70 -40.28 -1.99 7.92
N LYS A 71 -40.23 -2.82 8.97
CA LYS A 71 -39.37 -4.02 9.09
C LYS A 71 -37.87 -3.77 9.18
N GLU A 72 -37.41 -2.52 9.06
CA GLU A 72 -36.01 -2.18 9.31
C GLU A 72 -35.68 -2.26 10.80
N GLN A 73 -34.41 -2.54 11.10
CA GLN A 73 -33.86 -2.47 12.45
C GLN A 73 -32.67 -1.53 12.51
N ARG A 74 -32.45 -0.90 13.66
CA ARG A 74 -31.35 0.05 13.87
C ARG A 74 -30.81 0.02 15.28
N LEU A 75 -29.50 0.23 15.37
CA LEU A 75 -28.81 0.48 16.62
C LEU A 75 -28.91 1.98 16.91
N ILE A 76 -29.41 2.35 18.07
CA ILE A 76 -29.60 3.73 18.51
C ILE A 76 -28.88 3.91 19.84
N SER A 77 -27.82 4.71 19.88
CA SER A 77 -27.08 5.05 21.11
C SER A 77 -27.68 6.27 21.79
N PHE A 78 -27.82 6.26 23.12
CA PHE A 78 -28.43 7.37 23.89
C PHE A 78 -27.62 7.82 25.13
N ALA A 79 -26.66 7.02 25.60
CA ALA A 79 -25.86 7.37 26.77
C ALA A 79 -24.51 6.64 26.78
N LEU A 80 -23.60 7.04 27.67
CA LEU A 80 -22.35 6.30 27.92
C LEU A 80 -22.64 5.02 28.73
N ASP A 81 -22.03 3.90 28.36
CA ASP A 81 -22.07 2.68 29.18
C ASP A 81 -20.89 2.65 30.17
N LEU A 82 -21.18 2.96 31.44
CA LEU A 82 -20.20 2.91 32.52
C LEU A 82 -19.94 1.48 33.06
N GLY A 83 -20.78 0.50 32.71
CA GLY A 83 -20.67 -0.86 33.20
C GLY A 83 -19.87 -1.78 32.29
N THR A 84 -19.36 -1.30 31.16
CA THR A 84 -18.53 -2.08 30.24
C THR A 84 -17.22 -1.37 29.99
N LEU A 85 -16.10 -2.08 30.14
CA LEU A 85 -14.78 -1.63 29.76
C LEU A 85 -14.33 -2.40 28.53
N VAL A 86 -13.73 -1.72 27.56
CA VAL A 86 -13.15 -2.34 26.37
C VAL A 86 -11.69 -1.92 26.25
N THR A 87 -10.84 -2.89 25.94
CA THR A 87 -9.44 -2.63 25.59
C THR A 87 -9.16 -3.24 24.23
N THR A 88 -8.45 -2.51 23.39
CA THR A 88 -8.11 -2.94 22.03
C THR A 88 -6.62 -3.17 21.91
N ARG A 89 -6.27 -4.20 21.14
CA ARG A 89 -4.90 -4.43 20.66
C ARG A 89 -4.95 -4.61 19.16
N ASN A 90 -4.08 -3.89 18.46
CA ASN A 90 -3.89 -4.05 17.02
C ASN A 90 -2.61 -4.82 16.75
N ILE A 91 -2.67 -5.80 15.88
CA ILE A 91 -1.51 -6.44 15.29
C ILE A 91 -1.69 -6.33 13.79
N GLU A 92 -0.70 -5.73 13.15
CA GLU A 92 -0.64 -5.69 11.70
C GLU A 92 0.53 -6.55 11.25
N ASP A 93 0.28 -7.39 10.26
CA ASP A 93 1.30 -8.28 9.72
C ASP A 93 1.12 -8.46 8.21
N ARG A 94 2.21 -8.77 7.52
CA ARG A 94 2.16 -9.25 6.14
C ARG A 94 2.21 -10.77 6.17
N GLU A 95 1.19 -11.40 5.60
CA GLU A 95 1.29 -12.83 5.32
C GLU A 95 2.40 -13.08 4.27
N PRO A 96 3.07 -14.24 4.33
CA PRO A 96 4.00 -14.66 3.29
C PRO A 96 3.36 -14.58 1.90
N ALA A 97 4.19 -14.32 0.88
CA ALA A 97 3.72 -14.34 -0.50
C ALA A 97 3.10 -15.71 -0.83
N LYS A 98 1.87 -15.69 -1.37
CA LYS A 98 1.12 -16.91 -1.73
C LYS A 98 1.38 -17.33 -3.17
N LEU A 99 1.71 -16.38 -4.04
CA LEU A 99 2.01 -16.66 -5.44
C LEU A 99 3.08 -15.71 -5.96
N VAL A 100 4.17 -16.29 -6.45
CA VAL A 100 5.24 -15.59 -7.14
C VAL A 100 5.32 -16.15 -8.54
N LYS A 101 5.24 -15.27 -9.55
CA LYS A 101 5.30 -15.68 -10.96
C LYS A 101 6.02 -14.62 -11.78
N VAL A 102 6.56 -15.04 -12.92
CA VAL A 102 7.12 -14.13 -13.92
C VAL A 102 6.24 -14.20 -15.15
N VAL A 103 5.80 -13.03 -15.62
CA VAL A 103 4.98 -12.89 -16.83
C VAL A 103 5.57 -11.78 -17.66
N ASN A 104 6.00 -12.08 -18.89
CA ASN A 104 6.57 -11.12 -19.83
C ASN A 104 7.73 -10.29 -19.23
N GLY A 105 8.63 -10.92 -18.46
CA GLY A 105 9.75 -10.25 -17.82
C GLY A 105 9.41 -9.44 -16.57
N VAL A 106 8.16 -9.50 -16.09
CA VAL A 106 7.72 -8.86 -14.85
C VAL A 106 7.57 -9.92 -13.76
N PHE A 107 8.34 -9.76 -12.68
CA PHE A 107 8.24 -10.55 -11.46
C PHE A 107 7.09 -10.03 -10.59
N GLN A 108 6.04 -10.83 -10.46
CA GLN A 108 4.82 -10.50 -9.74
C GLN A 108 4.75 -11.27 -8.42
N VAL A 109 4.57 -10.54 -7.32
CA VAL A 109 4.42 -11.08 -5.97
C VAL A 109 3.02 -10.77 -5.47
N ASN A 110 2.23 -11.82 -5.22
CA ASN A 110 0.93 -11.71 -4.58
C ASN A 110 1.06 -12.08 -3.11
N TYR A 111 0.67 -11.18 -2.23
CA TYR A 111 0.66 -11.40 -0.79
C TYR A 111 -0.57 -10.73 -0.17
N PHE A 112 -0.84 -11.05 1.08
CA PHE A 112 -1.91 -10.42 1.84
C PHE A 112 -1.31 -9.54 2.93
N ARG A 113 -1.80 -8.31 3.05
CA ARG A 113 -1.66 -7.56 4.29
C ARG A 113 -2.81 -7.97 5.19
N THR A 114 -2.50 -8.27 6.45
CA THR A 114 -3.51 -8.66 7.44
C THR A 114 -3.51 -7.68 8.59
N ASN A 115 -4.70 -7.42 9.10
CA ASN A 115 -4.91 -6.65 10.30
C ASN A 115 -5.74 -7.49 11.26
N LYS A 116 -5.23 -7.72 12.47
CA LYS A 116 -5.96 -8.39 13.54
C LYS A 116 -6.20 -7.41 14.66
N ARG A 117 -7.47 -7.08 14.88
CA ARG A 117 -7.91 -6.27 16.02
C ARG A 117 -8.54 -7.16 17.08
N THR A 118 -7.91 -7.21 18.24
CA THR A 118 -8.42 -7.94 19.40
C THR A 118 -9.11 -6.97 20.36
N TYR A 119 -10.36 -7.26 20.66
CA TYR A 119 -11.20 -6.57 21.63
C TYR A 119 -11.31 -7.44 22.87
N THR A 120 -10.91 -6.92 24.02
CA THR A 120 -11.15 -7.53 25.32
C THR A 120 -12.21 -6.71 26.04
N LEU A 121 -13.36 -7.33 26.28
CA LEU A 121 -14.52 -6.70 26.91
C LEU A 121 -14.64 -7.21 28.33
N GLN A 122 -14.91 -6.31 29.26
CA GLN A 122 -15.14 -6.64 30.66
C GLN A 122 -16.43 -5.99 31.12
N ASN A 123 -17.37 -6.83 31.57
CA ASN A 123 -18.56 -6.36 32.28
C ASN A 123 -18.14 -6.04 33.73
N GLN A 124 -18.46 -4.84 34.20
CA GLN A 124 -18.17 -4.34 35.55
C GLN A 124 -19.44 -4.25 36.40
N SER A 125 -20.54 -4.84 35.92
CA SER A 125 -21.84 -4.82 36.60
C SER A 125 -22.39 -6.22 36.86
N ASP A 126 -23.41 -6.27 37.70
CA ASP A 126 -24.17 -7.46 38.10
C ASP A 126 -25.24 -7.90 37.07
N ARG A 127 -25.41 -7.13 35.98
CA ARG A 127 -26.38 -7.41 34.91
C ARG A 127 -25.70 -7.97 33.68
N GLU A 128 -26.39 -8.87 32.98
CA GLU A 128 -25.98 -9.31 31.64
C GLU A 128 -25.98 -8.14 30.65
N ARG A 129 -25.07 -8.19 29.67
CA ARG A 129 -24.93 -7.16 28.64
C ARG A 129 -24.71 -7.78 27.27
N THR A 130 -25.41 -7.27 26.27
CA THR A 130 -25.14 -7.55 24.86
C THR A 130 -24.33 -6.38 24.29
N VAL A 131 -23.12 -6.63 23.81
CA VAL A 131 -22.26 -5.61 23.19
C VAL A 131 -22.15 -5.87 21.70
N TYR A 132 -22.46 -4.86 20.89
CA TYR A 132 -22.17 -4.82 19.46
C TYR A 132 -20.86 -4.08 19.23
N ILE A 133 -19.85 -4.76 18.68
CA ILE A 133 -18.61 -4.14 18.23
C ILE A 133 -18.77 -3.74 16.77
N GLU A 134 -18.64 -2.44 16.49
CA GLU A 134 -18.57 -1.91 15.14
C GLU A 134 -17.12 -1.91 14.64
N TYR A 135 -16.84 -2.79 13.69
CA TYR A 135 -15.59 -2.78 12.94
C TYR A 135 -15.81 -2.13 11.58
N PRO A 136 -15.03 -1.10 11.19
CA PRO A 136 -15.27 -0.37 9.95
C PRO A 136 -15.06 -1.25 8.71
N VAL A 137 -15.96 -1.15 7.73
CA VAL A 137 -15.75 -1.69 6.38
C VAL A 137 -14.78 -0.76 5.66
N GLN A 138 -13.66 -1.29 5.21
CA GLN A 138 -12.62 -0.55 4.50
C GLN A 138 -12.52 -1.05 3.06
N GLN A 139 -12.39 -0.13 2.10
CA GLN A 139 -12.27 -0.49 0.70
C GLN A 139 -11.02 -1.34 0.45
N GLY A 140 -11.18 -2.44 -0.29
CA GLY A 140 -10.09 -3.38 -0.59
C GLY A 140 -9.69 -4.30 0.56
N TRP A 141 -10.34 -4.18 1.73
CA TRP A 141 -10.19 -5.10 2.85
C TRP A 141 -11.43 -5.95 3.01
N GLU A 142 -11.23 -7.24 3.23
CA GLU A 142 -12.28 -8.21 3.51
C GLU A 142 -12.02 -8.89 4.87
N LEU A 143 -13.05 -9.50 5.45
CA LEU A 143 -12.87 -10.31 6.65
C LEU A 143 -11.96 -11.50 6.33
N SER A 144 -11.02 -11.78 7.22
CA SER A 144 -10.19 -12.98 7.12
C SER A 144 -11.05 -14.23 7.30
N ASP A 145 -10.60 -15.37 6.76
CA ASP A 145 -11.38 -16.61 6.80
C ASP A 145 -11.56 -17.14 8.24
N ASP A 146 -10.66 -16.75 9.16
CA ASP A 146 -10.70 -17.06 10.60
C ASP A 146 -11.47 -16.01 11.43
N ALA A 147 -11.98 -14.94 10.82
CA ALA A 147 -12.72 -13.91 11.54
C ALA A 147 -14.10 -14.43 11.98
N PRO A 148 -14.62 -13.99 13.15
CA PRO A 148 -16.01 -14.24 13.52
C PRO A 148 -16.97 -13.77 12.44
N LYS A 149 -18.14 -14.41 12.34
CA LYS A 149 -19.19 -13.92 11.44
C LYS A 149 -19.89 -12.72 12.05
N PRO A 150 -20.07 -11.61 11.31
CA PRO A 150 -20.84 -10.47 11.80
C PRO A 150 -22.31 -10.85 11.92
N ASP A 151 -22.95 -10.35 12.98
CA ASP A 151 -24.39 -10.49 13.23
C ASP A 151 -25.17 -9.55 12.30
N ILE A 152 -24.64 -8.33 12.08
CA ILE A 152 -25.21 -7.33 11.17
C ILE A 152 -24.08 -6.78 10.30
N THR A 153 -24.30 -6.73 8.99
CA THR A 153 -23.39 -6.05 8.06
C THR A 153 -24.10 -4.87 7.42
N THR A 154 -23.43 -3.73 7.41
CA THR A 154 -23.88 -2.51 6.74
C THR A 154 -22.79 -2.04 5.77
N ASN A 155 -23.08 -1.00 4.98
CA ASN A 155 -22.09 -0.43 4.06
C ASN A 155 -20.86 0.15 4.77
N ARG A 156 -20.98 0.49 6.07
CA ARG A 156 -19.92 1.16 6.84
C ARG A 156 -19.29 0.30 7.91
N TYR A 157 -20.01 -0.69 8.43
CA TYR A 157 -19.58 -1.49 9.57
C TYR A 157 -19.98 -2.95 9.46
N TYR A 158 -19.06 -3.83 9.81
CA TYR A 158 -19.34 -5.17 10.33
C TYR A 158 -19.65 -5.04 11.81
N ARG A 159 -20.76 -5.63 12.26
CA ARG A 159 -21.19 -5.56 13.66
C ARG A 159 -21.21 -6.96 14.26
N PHE A 160 -20.40 -7.14 15.30
CA PHE A 160 -20.26 -8.42 15.99
C PHE A 160 -20.97 -8.38 17.34
N ARG A 161 -21.82 -9.36 17.60
CA ARG A 161 -22.59 -9.47 18.84
C ARG A 161 -21.82 -10.30 19.86
N VAL A 162 -21.54 -9.73 21.04
CA VAL A 162 -20.85 -10.38 22.15
C VAL A 162 -21.76 -10.33 23.38
N ALA A 163 -22.14 -11.49 23.92
CA ALA A 163 -22.87 -11.58 25.17
C ALA A 163 -21.89 -11.64 26.36
N LEU A 164 -22.11 -10.80 27.36
CA LEU A 164 -21.31 -10.74 28.58
C LEU A 164 -22.18 -11.07 29.80
N LYS A 165 -21.81 -12.14 30.51
CA LYS A 165 -22.38 -12.45 31.83
C LYS A 165 -21.97 -11.39 32.87
N PRO A 166 -22.65 -11.31 34.03
CA PRO A 166 -22.24 -10.43 35.12
C PRO A 166 -20.77 -10.62 35.49
N PHE A 167 -20.03 -9.52 35.62
CA PHE A 167 -18.59 -9.49 35.93
C PHE A 167 -17.67 -10.31 35.01
N ALA A 168 -18.16 -10.82 33.89
CA ALA A 168 -17.40 -11.65 32.97
C ALA A 168 -16.47 -10.83 32.08
N LYS A 169 -15.44 -11.52 31.57
CA LYS A 169 -14.48 -10.99 30.60
C LYS A 169 -14.47 -11.89 29.38
N GLU A 170 -14.70 -11.30 28.21
CA GLU A 170 -14.69 -12.00 26.93
C GLU A 170 -13.68 -11.35 25.98
N THR A 171 -13.14 -12.15 25.07
CA THR A 171 -12.18 -11.67 24.06
C THR A 171 -12.67 -12.07 22.68
N MET A 172 -12.60 -11.13 21.74
CA MET A 172 -12.95 -11.34 20.34
C MET A 172 -11.87 -10.74 19.45
N THR A 173 -11.42 -11.48 18.45
CA THR A 173 -10.45 -10.99 17.46
C THR A 173 -11.13 -10.90 16.10
N VAL A 174 -11.08 -9.72 15.49
CA VAL A 174 -11.53 -9.49 14.12
C VAL A 174 -10.31 -9.40 13.23
N GLY A 175 -10.16 -10.36 12.32
CA GLY A 175 -9.15 -10.36 11.27
C GLY A 175 -9.70 -9.76 9.98
N THR A 176 -8.94 -8.90 9.33
CA THR A 176 -9.15 -8.50 7.94
C THR A 176 -7.91 -8.74 7.10
N LYS A 177 -8.11 -8.98 5.81
CA LYS A 177 -7.06 -9.17 4.83
C LYS A 177 -7.29 -8.27 3.61
N GLN A 178 -6.21 -7.81 3.02
CA GLN A 178 -6.18 -7.09 1.75
C GLN A 178 -5.20 -7.80 0.82
N ALA A 179 -5.68 -8.20 -0.35
CA ALA A 179 -4.84 -8.74 -1.41
C ALA A 179 -4.01 -7.61 -2.02
N LEU A 180 -2.70 -7.84 -2.16
CA LEU A 180 -1.77 -6.89 -2.76
C LEU A 180 -0.94 -7.58 -3.84
N LEU A 181 -0.64 -6.81 -4.88
CA LEU A 181 0.21 -7.20 -5.99
C LEU A 181 1.38 -6.21 -6.07
N GLU A 182 2.60 -6.72 -5.91
CA GLU A 182 3.81 -5.99 -6.24
C GLU A 182 4.36 -6.52 -7.57
N SER A 183 4.86 -5.63 -8.42
CA SER A 183 5.44 -5.95 -9.73
C SER A 183 6.83 -5.33 -9.84
N TYR A 184 7.80 -6.13 -10.29
CA TYR A 184 9.19 -5.74 -10.45
C TYR A 184 9.66 -6.13 -11.85
N GLU A 185 10.21 -5.20 -12.61
CA GLU A 185 10.79 -5.52 -13.91
C GLU A 185 12.13 -6.23 -13.72
N LEU A 186 12.30 -7.38 -14.39
CA LEU A 186 13.54 -8.15 -14.29
C LEU A 186 14.73 -7.46 -14.97
N SER A 187 14.47 -6.57 -15.93
CA SER A 187 15.48 -5.73 -16.59
C SER A 187 16.14 -4.73 -15.64
N ASP A 188 15.38 -4.26 -14.64
CA ASP A 188 15.80 -3.23 -13.70
C ASP A 188 16.06 -3.82 -12.29
N LEU A 189 16.19 -5.15 -12.21
CA LEU A 189 16.38 -5.82 -10.95
C LEU A 189 17.72 -5.45 -10.32
N SER A 190 17.67 -4.95 -9.09
CA SER A 190 18.86 -4.59 -8.32
C SER A 190 19.21 -5.64 -7.25
N ARG A 191 20.45 -5.58 -6.75
CA ARG A 191 20.89 -6.39 -5.60
C ARG A 191 20.05 -6.11 -4.35
N GLN A 192 19.64 -4.87 -4.13
CA GLN A 192 18.79 -4.51 -2.98
C GLN A 192 17.40 -5.19 -3.07
N GLN A 193 16.81 -5.25 -4.26
CA GLN A 193 15.55 -5.97 -4.47
C GLN A 193 15.71 -7.48 -4.29
N LEU A 194 16.82 -8.06 -4.73
CA LEU A 194 17.11 -9.48 -4.49
C LEU A 194 17.19 -9.79 -2.98
N GLU A 195 17.89 -8.98 -2.20
CA GLU A 195 17.95 -9.14 -0.74
C GLU A 195 16.58 -8.99 -0.07
N LEU A 196 15.75 -8.07 -0.57
CA LEU A 196 14.36 -7.94 -0.12
C LEU A 196 13.58 -9.24 -0.39
N PHE A 197 13.71 -9.84 -1.57
CA PHE A 197 13.01 -11.07 -1.92
C PHE A 197 13.45 -12.24 -1.04
N LEU A 198 14.74 -12.33 -0.68
CA LEU A 198 15.26 -13.34 0.24
C LEU A 198 14.76 -13.12 1.67
N THR A 199 14.85 -11.88 2.17
CA THR A 199 14.41 -11.52 3.52
C THR A 199 12.92 -11.78 3.71
N ARG A 200 12.12 -11.47 2.68
CA ARG A 200 10.67 -11.71 2.66
C ARG A 200 10.28 -13.14 2.25
N ARG A 201 11.26 -14.00 1.94
CA ARG A 201 11.09 -15.39 1.51
C ARG A 201 10.19 -15.55 0.28
N TYR A 202 10.26 -14.61 -0.65
CA TYR A 202 9.53 -14.66 -1.92
C TYR A 202 10.14 -15.65 -2.91
N ILE A 203 11.43 -15.96 -2.76
CA ILE A 203 12.19 -16.81 -3.66
C ILE A 203 12.98 -17.86 -2.90
N ASN A 204 13.26 -18.98 -3.56
CA ASN A 204 14.20 -20.00 -3.10
C ASN A 204 15.60 -19.78 -3.68
N ASP A 205 16.57 -20.59 -3.26
CA ASP A 205 17.96 -20.49 -3.71
C ASP A 205 18.11 -20.72 -5.23
N ALA A 206 17.28 -21.57 -5.83
CA ALA A 206 17.33 -21.81 -7.27
C ALA A 206 16.93 -20.56 -8.07
N THR A 207 15.85 -19.91 -7.67
CA THR A 207 15.38 -18.65 -8.28
C THR A 207 16.37 -17.52 -8.00
N ARG A 208 16.93 -17.46 -6.79
CA ARG A 208 17.99 -16.51 -6.41
C ARG A 208 19.18 -16.59 -7.38
N GLN A 209 19.73 -17.78 -7.63
CA GLN A 209 20.88 -17.95 -8.53
C GLN A 209 20.56 -17.48 -9.96
N LYS A 210 19.33 -17.69 -10.45
CA LYS A 210 18.89 -17.17 -11.76
C LYS A 210 18.87 -15.64 -11.76
N LEU A 211 18.33 -15.01 -10.73
CA LEU A 211 18.27 -13.55 -10.60
C LEU A 211 19.68 -12.93 -10.46
N GLU A 212 20.61 -13.59 -9.75
CA GLU A 212 22.00 -13.14 -9.64
C GLU A 212 22.70 -13.07 -11.00
N LYS A 213 22.40 -14.00 -11.93
CA LYS A 213 22.92 -13.95 -13.31
C LYS A 213 22.39 -12.75 -14.08
N LEU A 214 21.09 -12.44 -13.97
CA LEU A 214 20.51 -11.24 -14.60
C LEU A 214 21.17 -9.97 -14.08
N ILE A 215 21.35 -9.86 -12.76
CA ILE A 215 22.01 -8.71 -12.11
C ILE A 215 23.47 -8.57 -12.59
N ALA A 216 24.17 -9.70 -12.79
CA ALA A 216 25.54 -9.68 -13.28
C ALA A 216 25.62 -9.16 -14.73
N LEU A 217 24.72 -9.58 -15.61
CA LEU A 217 24.63 -9.06 -16.99
C LEU A 217 24.33 -7.55 -16.99
N ARG A 218 23.36 -7.11 -16.16
CA ARG A 218 23.06 -5.68 -16.00
C ARG A 218 24.27 -4.89 -15.52
N THR A 219 25.00 -5.40 -14.54
CA THR A 219 26.21 -4.75 -14.02
C THR A 219 27.29 -4.60 -15.10
N GLN A 220 27.40 -5.56 -16.02
CA GLN A 220 28.32 -5.46 -17.17
C GLN A 220 27.86 -4.39 -18.16
N ILE A 221 26.56 -4.29 -18.45
CA ILE A 221 25.99 -3.24 -19.30
C ILE A 221 26.29 -1.86 -18.69
N ASP A 222 25.97 -1.66 -17.40
CA ASP A 222 26.19 -0.38 -16.71
C ASP A 222 27.68 0.02 -16.73
N ALA A 223 28.60 -0.95 -16.62
CA ALA A 223 30.04 -0.69 -16.72
C ALA A 223 30.50 -0.30 -18.13
N ILE A 224 29.90 -0.89 -19.18
CA ILE A 224 30.16 -0.51 -20.57
C ILE A 224 29.63 0.89 -20.84
N GLU A 225 28.40 1.19 -20.42
CA GLU A 225 27.78 2.51 -20.57
C GLU A 225 28.65 3.61 -19.93
N ALA A 226 29.12 3.39 -18.69
CA ALA A 226 30.01 4.31 -18.01
C ALA A 226 31.34 4.52 -18.78
N LYS A 227 31.89 3.48 -19.41
CA LYS A 227 33.11 3.57 -20.20
C LYS A 227 32.88 4.30 -21.53
N LEU A 228 31.75 4.07 -22.19
CA LEU A 228 31.35 4.80 -23.40
C LEU A 228 31.18 6.29 -23.12
N GLU A 229 30.57 6.66 -21.98
CA GLU A 229 30.44 8.04 -21.54
C GLU A 229 31.82 8.69 -21.33
N GLN A 230 32.74 8.00 -20.65
CA GLN A 230 34.11 8.48 -20.46
C GLN A 230 34.85 8.73 -21.78
N LEU A 231 34.76 7.79 -22.73
CA LEU A 231 35.39 7.92 -24.05
C LEU A 231 34.78 9.06 -24.87
N THR A 232 33.46 9.24 -24.78
CA THR A 232 32.75 10.34 -25.45
C THR A 232 33.20 11.69 -24.94
N GLU A 233 33.36 11.84 -23.62
CA GLU A 233 33.85 13.07 -23.00
C GLU A 233 35.34 13.32 -23.33
N GLU A 234 36.15 12.27 -23.46
CA GLU A 234 37.55 12.39 -23.90
C GLU A 234 37.65 12.86 -25.36
N GLU A 235 36.87 12.25 -26.26
CA GLU A 235 36.80 12.62 -27.68
C GLU A 235 36.40 14.09 -27.84
N LYS A 236 35.40 14.54 -27.09
CA LYS A 236 34.97 15.94 -27.07
C LYS A 236 36.10 16.89 -26.66
N LYS A 237 36.82 16.59 -25.58
CA LYS A 237 37.97 17.39 -25.12
C LYS A 237 39.09 17.45 -26.15
N ILE A 238 39.35 16.35 -26.85
CA ILE A 238 40.35 16.33 -27.92
C ILE A 238 39.90 17.22 -29.08
N GLY A 239 38.63 17.15 -29.50
CA GLY A 239 38.08 18.01 -30.56
C GLY A 239 38.16 19.51 -30.24
N GLU A 240 37.87 19.89 -29.00
CA GLU A 240 38.06 21.27 -28.50
C GLU A 240 39.53 21.70 -28.56
N ASP A 241 40.45 20.82 -28.15
CA ASP A 241 41.88 21.13 -28.18
C ASP A 241 42.45 21.21 -29.60
N GLN A 242 41.99 20.36 -30.53
CA GLN A 242 42.39 20.44 -31.93
C GLN A 242 41.98 21.78 -32.57
N THR A 243 40.79 22.29 -32.22
CA THR A 243 40.33 23.62 -32.66
C THR A 243 41.31 24.69 -32.19
N ARG A 244 41.66 24.68 -30.89
CA ARG A 244 42.64 25.60 -30.30
C ARG A 244 44.03 25.47 -30.94
N ILE A 245 44.48 24.24 -31.23
CA ILE A 245 45.77 23.99 -31.88
C ILE A 245 45.80 24.61 -33.28
N ARG A 246 44.72 24.46 -34.06
CA ARG A 246 44.60 25.04 -35.41
C ARG A 246 44.70 26.56 -35.37
N GLU A 247 43.96 27.19 -34.46
CA GLU A 247 44.00 28.64 -34.25
C GLU A 247 45.39 29.13 -33.83
N ASN A 248 46.06 28.42 -32.92
CA ASN A 248 47.42 28.75 -32.50
C ASN A 248 48.44 28.63 -33.64
N ILE A 249 48.34 27.57 -34.46
CA ILE A 249 49.21 27.40 -35.64
C ILE A 249 48.97 28.55 -36.63
N GLU A 250 47.71 28.90 -36.90
CA GLU A 250 47.36 30.00 -37.80
C GLU A 250 47.94 31.34 -37.31
N ALA A 251 47.80 31.64 -36.01
CA ALA A 251 48.35 32.85 -35.41
C ALA A 251 49.89 32.90 -35.48
N LEU A 252 50.56 31.78 -35.17
CA LEU A 252 52.02 31.70 -35.12
C LEU A 252 52.70 31.59 -36.49
N SER A 253 51.98 31.13 -37.52
CA SER A 253 52.48 31.03 -38.89
C SER A 253 52.97 32.36 -39.48
N LYS A 254 52.56 33.48 -38.87
CA LYS A 254 52.93 34.84 -39.26
C LYS A 254 54.25 35.32 -38.65
N THR A 255 54.87 34.53 -37.77
CA THR A 255 56.09 34.91 -37.01
C THR A 255 57.25 33.98 -37.36
N ALA A 256 58.34 34.54 -37.89
CA ALA A 256 59.47 33.76 -38.40
C ALA A 256 60.20 32.94 -37.31
N GLU A 257 60.21 33.38 -36.05
CA GLU A 257 60.83 32.67 -34.93
C GLU A 257 59.97 31.52 -34.33
N ALA A 258 58.71 31.34 -34.75
CA ALA A 258 57.77 30.42 -34.08
C ALA A 258 57.83 28.96 -34.57
N LYS A 259 58.77 28.61 -35.47
CA LYS A 259 58.84 27.28 -36.12
C LYS A 259 58.87 26.10 -35.13
N THR A 260 59.64 26.22 -34.04
CA THR A 260 59.76 25.17 -33.02
C THR A 260 58.45 24.92 -32.28
N LEU A 261 57.67 25.97 -32.02
CA LEU A 261 56.38 25.87 -31.33
C LEU A 261 55.30 25.26 -32.25
N ILE A 262 55.30 25.63 -33.54
CA ILE A 262 54.45 25.01 -34.56
C ILE A 262 54.73 23.52 -34.68
N ALA A 263 56.00 23.10 -34.70
CA ALA A 263 56.37 21.68 -34.75
C ALA A 263 55.82 20.90 -33.54
N ARG A 264 55.84 21.49 -32.34
CA ARG A 264 55.25 20.88 -31.13
C ARG A 264 53.74 20.72 -31.24
N TYR A 265 53.04 21.71 -31.78
CA TYR A 265 51.60 21.64 -31.99
C TYR A 265 51.20 20.57 -33.01
N ILE A 266 51.95 20.43 -34.10
CA ILE A 266 51.74 19.38 -35.10
C ILE A 266 51.96 17.99 -34.47
N ALA A 267 53.03 17.81 -33.68
CA ALA A 267 53.28 16.56 -32.99
C ALA A 267 52.11 16.19 -32.04
N LYS A 268 51.63 17.15 -31.26
CA LYS A 268 50.47 16.96 -30.37
C LYS A 268 49.19 16.64 -31.15
N ALA A 269 48.96 17.29 -32.29
CA ALA A 269 47.81 16.98 -33.16
C ALA A 269 47.88 15.54 -33.68
N ASN A 270 49.06 15.07 -34.11
CA ASN A 270 49.24 13.68 -34.55
C ASN A 270 48.99 12.66 -33.43
N GLU A 271 49.43 12.95 -32.20
CA GLU A 271 49.12 12.13 -31.02
C GLU A 271 47.61 12.08 -30.76
N GLN A 272 46.92 13.22 -30.91
CA GLN A 272 45.48 13.32 -30.74
C GLN A 272 44.70 12.55 -31.82
N GLU A 273 45.12 12.63 -33.09
CA GLU A 273 44.54 11.82 -34.17
C GLU A 273 44.67 10.32 -33.87
N THR A 274 45.87 9.90 -33.45
CA THR A 274 46.11 8.50 -33.04
C THR A 274 45.19 8.07 -31.89
N ARG A 275 44.95 8.97 -30.92
CA ARG A 275 44.04 8.69 -29.80
C ARG A 275 42.58 8.64 -30.23
N ILE A 276 42.13 9.54 -31.11
CA ILE A 276 40.77 9.51 -31.68
C ILE A 276 40.54 8.19 -32.41
N GLU A 277 41.48 7.74 -33.27
CA GLU A 277 41.36 6.45 -33.95
C GLU A 277 41.21 5.27 -32.97
N GLN A 278 41.94 5.32 -31.85
CA GLN A 278 41.80 4.31 -30.79
C GLN A 278 40.45 4.40 -30.07
N ILE A 279 39.99 5.61 -29.74
CA ILE A 279 38.68 5.83 -29.11
C ILE A 279 37.57 5.30 -30.01
N THR A 280 37.60 5.60 -31.32
CA THR A 280 36.60 5.09 -32.27
C THR A 280 36.57 3.56 -32.31
N LYS A 281 37.74 2.90 -32.31
CA LYS A 281 37.83 1.43 -32.27
C LYS A 281 37.30 0.86 -30.95
N ASP A 282 37.68 1.46 -29.83
CA ASP A 282 37.25 1.03 -28.49
C ASP A 282 35.73 1.17 -28.33
N ARG A 283 35.16 2.29 -28.78
CA ARG A 283 33.71 2.53 -28.77
C ARG A 283 32.96 1.50 -29.61
N ALA A 284 33.37 1.26 -30.86
CA ALA A 284 32.72 0.27 -31.72
C ALA A 284 32.76 -1.15 -31.12
N SER A 285 33.87 -1.52 -30.48
CA SER A 285 34.01 -2.79 -29.77
C SER A 285 33.06 -2.88 -28.57
N LEU A 286 32.99 -1.83 -27.75
CA LEU A 286 32.12 -1.74 -26.58
C LEU A 286 30.63 -1.73 -26.95
N GLU A 287 30.22 -1.01 -28.00
CA GLU A 287 28.84 -0.98 -28.51
C GLU A 287 28.40 -2.36 -29.03
N THR A 288 29.30 -3.08 -29.71
CA THR A 288 29.05 -4.46 -30.16
C THR A 288 28.86 -5.40 -28.97
N GLU A 289 29.72 -5.28 -27.95
CA GLU A 289 29.65 -6.10 -26.74
C GLU A 289 28.41 -5.77 -25.90
N GLN A 290 28.05 -4.50 -25.76
CA GLN A 290 26.82 -4.06 -25.11
C GLN A 290 25.60 -4.72 -25.78
N THR A 291 25.50 -4.60 -27.11
CA THR A 291 24.40 -5.21 -27.88
C THR A 291 24.33 -6.72 -27.67
N ARG A 292 25.48 -7.40 -27.58
CA ARG A 292 25.54 -8.85 -27.31
C ARG A 292 24.98 -9.18 -25.92
N ILE A 293 25.40 -8.45 -24.89
CA ILE A 293 24.98 -8.68 -23.50
C ILE A 293 23.49 -8.32 -23.32
N GLU A 294 23.01 -7.25 -23.95
CA GLU A 294 21.59 -6.87 -23.92
C GLU A 294 20.69 -7.96 -24.54
N ASN A 295 21.12 -8.52 -25.67
CA ASN A 295 20.41 -9.66 -26.29
C ASN A 295 20.42 -10.90 -25.39
N GLU A 296 21.54 -11.17 -24.72
CA GLU A 296 21.66 -12.25 -23.74
C GLU A 296 20.73 -12.04 -22.55
N LEU A 297 20.69 -10.82 -21.99
CA LEU A 297 19.80 -10.43 -20.91
C LEU A 297 18.34 -10.61 -21.31
N ALA A 298 17.94 -10.10 -22.48
CA ALA A 298 16.59 -10.24 -23.00
C ALA A 298 16.20 -11.70 -23.27
N ALA A 299 17.15 -12.55 -23.67
CA ALA A 299 16.92 -13.99 -23.81
C ALA A 299 16.71 -14.66 -22.45
N GLN A 300 17.55 -14.35 -21.46
CA GLN A 300 17.41 -14.91 -20.11
C GLN A 300 16.13 -14.46 -19.41
N ILE A 301 15.71 -13.20 -19.59
CA ILE A 301 14.43 -12.68 -19.07
C ILE A 301 13.24 -13.41 -19.70
N ARG A 302 13.25 -13.65 -21.02
CA ARG A 302 12.18 -14.38 -21.70
C ARG A 302 12.08 -15.84 -21.26
N ALA A 303 13.22 -16.48 -20.98
CA ALA A 303 13.28 -17.84 -20.48
C ALA A 303 13.13 -17.93 -18.94
N PHE A 304 12.90 -16.81 -18.26
CA PHE A 304 12.89 -16.78 -16.80
C PHE A 304 11.60 -17.38 -16.25
N GLU A 305 11.76 -18.48 -15.52
CA GLU A 305 10.67 -19.09 -14.75
C GLU A 305 11.08 -19.26 -13.29
N VAL A 306 10.14 -18.94 -12.39
CA VAL A 306 10.26 -19.16 -10.96
C VAL A 306 10.12 -20.66 -10.69
N SER A 307 11.03 -21.22 -9.91
CA SER A 307 11.07 -22.65 -9.57
C SER A 307 10.48 -22.91 -8.20
#